data_AF-A0A4U0TK45-F1
#
_entry.id   AF-A0A4U0TK45-F1
#
_cell.length_a   1.000
_cell.length_b   1.000
_cell.length_c   1.000
_cell.angle_alpha   90.00
_cell.angle_beta   90.00
_cell.angle_gamma   90.00
#
_symmetry.space_group_name_H-M   'P 1'
#
loop_
_entity.id
_entity.type
_entity.pdbx_description
1 polymer ?
#
loop_
_entity_poly.entity_id
_entity_poly.type
_entity_poly.pdbx_seq_one_letter_code
_entity_poly.pdbx_strand_id
1 'polypeptide(L)'
;MHSHTPLPPNSHKALFKAYRHLYTHALRAVQYSKPARFVCRDHLRAAFRDSPAQNFQPDRINRTLEFLDGAAKSKGIEHKVLKNLVFVWWEKSKLGQRP
;
A
#
# COMPACT_ATOMS: atom_id res chain seq x y z
N MET A 1 23.60 -22.67 18.33
CA MET A 1 23.59 -21.26 17.88
C MET A 1 22.97 -21.22 16.49
N HIS A 2 21.65 -21.01 16.39
CA HIS A 2 21.00 -20.95 15.08
C HIS A 2 21.22 -19.56 14.46
N SER A 3 22.04 -19.52 13.42
CA SER A 3 22.24 -18.36 12.57
C SER A 3 20.90 -17.91 11.99
N HIS A 4 20.42 -16.75 12.43
CA HIS A 4 19.30 -16.06 11.81
C HIS A 4 19.77 -15.53 10.46
N THR A 5 19.76 -16.36 9.42
CA THR A 5 20.04 -15.91 8.06
C THR A 5 18.94 -14.92 7.67
N PRO A 6 19.26 -13.63 7.45
CA PRO A 6 18.26 -12.68 6.99
C PRO A 6 17.74 -13.15 5.63
N LEU A 7 16.42 -13.36 5.54
CA LEU A 7 15.79 -13.74 4.28
C LEU A 7 16.10 -12.68 3.22
N PRO A 8 16.39 -13.07 1.97
CA PRO A 8 16.59 -12.11 0.91
C PRO A 8 15.34 -11.21 0.82
N PRO A 9 15.53 -9.89 0.60
CA PRO A 9 14.43 -8.93 0.60
C PRO A 9 13.34 -9.31 -0.40
N ASN A 10 13.69 -10.00 -1.48
CA ASN A 10 12.76 -10.40 -2.55
C ASN A 10 12.06 -11.76 -2.30
N SER A 11 12.15 -12.29 -1.07
CA SER A 11 11.45 -13.54 -0.71
C SER A 11 9.93 -13.34 -0.65
N HIS A 12 9.16 -14.38 -1.00
CA HIS A 12 7.70 -14.34 -0.91
C HIS A 12 7.19 -13.93 0.48
N LYS A 13 7.86 -14.38 1.56
CA LYS A 13 7.55 -13.99 2.94
C LYS A 13 7.70 -12.48 3.16
N ALA A 14 8.75 -11.86 2.61
CA ALA A 14 8.96 -10.43 2.69
C ALA A 14 7.88 -9.65 1.92
N LEU A 15 7.50 -10.11 0.71
CA LEU A 15 6.40 -9.53 -0.05
C LEU A 15 5.07 -9.57 0.71
N PHE A 16 4.70 -10.72 1.30
CA PHE A 16 3.48 -10.84 2.11
C PHE A 16 3.49 -9.92 3.32
N LYS A 17 4.64 -9.82 4.01
CA LYS A 17 4.81 -8.92 5.16
C LYS A 17 4.64 -7.46 4.72
N ALA A 18 5.31 -7.04 3.65
CA ALA A 18 5.20 -5.69 3.09
C ALA A 18 3.76 -5.35 2.68
N TYR A 19 3.08 -6.25 1.96
CA TYR A 19 1.69 -6.10 1.59
C TYR A 19 0.80 -5.88 2.82
N ARG A 20 0.96 -6.71 3.86
CA ARG A 20 0.17 -6.62 5.09
C ARG A 20 0.39 -5.29 5.82
N HIS A 21 1.63 -4.81 5.90
CA HIS A 21 1.94 -3.52 6.50
C HIS A 21 1.33 -2.37 5.71
N LEU A 22 1.54 -2.33 4.39
CA LEU A 22 0.98 -1.28 3.54
C LEU A 22 -0.55 -1.26 3.59
N TYR A 23 -1.19 -2.43 3.53
CA TYR A 23 -2.64 -2.51 3.61
C TYR A 23 -3.17 -2.00 4.95
N THR A 24 -2.53 -2.37 6.06
CA THR A 24 -2.95 -1.92 7.40
C THR A 24 -2.79 -0.41 7.56
N HIS A 25 -1.66 0.16 7.10
CA HIS A 25 -1.44 1.60 7.13
C HIS A 25 -2.41 2.35 6.21
N ALA A 26 -2.67 1.84 5.01
CA ALA A 26 -3.64 2.43 4.08
C ALA A 26 -5.05 2.48 4.69
N LEU A 27 -5.49 1.41 5.36
CA LEU A 27 -6.79 1.39 6.04
C LEU A 27 -6.90 2.47 7.13
N ARG A 28 -5.85 2.65 7.93
CA ARG A 28 -5.79 3.72 8.94
C ARG A 28 -5.79 5.11 8.29
N ALA A 29 -5.01 5.30 7.24
CA ALA A 29 -4.89 6.56 6.52
C ALA A 29 -6.22 7.02 5.90
N VAL A 30 -7.01 6.09 5.38
CA VAL A 30 -8.37 6.38 4.87
C VAL A 30 -9.46 6.27 5.93
N GLN A 31 -9.09 6.12 7.21
CA GLN A 31 -9.99 6.01 8.36
C GLN A 31 -11.08 4.94 8.17
N TYR A 32 -10.73 3.83 7.52
CA TYR A 32 -11.65 2.73 7.22
C TYR A 32 -12.94 3.14 6.47
N SER A 33 -12.93 4.29 5.80
CA SER A 33 -14.09 4.84 5.11
C SER A 33 -14.46 4.04 3.86
N LYS A 34 -15.74 4.04 3.52
CA LYS A 34 -16.25 3.52 2.24
C LYS A 34 -16.41 4.71 1.26
N PRO A 35 -16.08 4.56 -0.04
CA PRO A 35 -15.54 3.37 -0.70
C PRO A 35 -14.01 3.21 -0.57
N ALA A 36 -13.31 4.20 -0.02
CA ALA A 36 -11.85 4.33 -0.03
C ALA A 36 -11.08 3.07 0.39
N ARG A 37 -11.52 2.39 1.45
CA ARG A 37 -10.85 1.16 1.94
C ARG A 37 -10.82 0.03 0.91
N PHE A 38 -11.89 -0.11 0.11
CA PHE A 38 -11.98 -1.15 -0.91
C PHE A 38 -11.12 -0.78 -2.11
N VAL A 39 -11.12 0.49 -2.49
CA VAL A 39 -10.27 1.02 -3.55
C VAL A 39 -8.79 0.82 -3.23
N CYS A 40 -8.36 1.15 -2.00
CA CYS A 40 -6.98 0.92 -1.56
C CYS A 40 -6.61 -0.57 -1.57
N ARG A 41 -7.51 -1.43 -1.08
CA ARG A 41 -7.31 -2.89 -1.08
C ARG A 41 -7.08 -3.41 -2.49
N ASP A 42 -7.96 -3.05 -3.41
CA ASP A 42 -7.95 -3.59 -4.77
C ASP A 42 -6.71 -3.09 -5.51
N HIS A 43 -6.34 -1.83 -5.34
CA HIS A 43 -5.14 -1.27 -5.95
C HIS A 43 -3.84 -1.85 -5.37
N LEU A 44 -3.74 -2.06 -4.05
CA LEU A 44 -2.59 -2.72 -3.45
C LEU A 44 -2.49 -4.18 -3.91
N ARG A 45 -3.64 -4.86 -4.04
CA ARG A 45 -3.67 -6.26 -4.50
C ARG A 45 -3.20 -6.38 -5.96
N ALA A 46 -3.63 -5.48 -6.84
CA ALA A 46 -3.15 -5.42 -8.22
C ALA A 46 -1.64 -5.14 -8.26
N ALA A 47 -1.17 -4.09 -7.57
CA ALA A 47 0.24 -3.72 -7.54
C ALA A 47 1.17 -4.85 -7.09
N PHE A 48 0.78 -5.64 -6.09
CA PHE A 48 1.56 -6.79 -5.61
C PHE A 48 1.41 -8.05 -6.46
N ARG A 49 0.31 -8.20 -7.21
CA ARG A 49 0.09 -9.34 -8.10
C ARG A 49 0.84 -9.16 -9.42
N ASP A 50 0.82 -7.95 -9.96
CA ASP A 50 1.29 -7.67 -11.31
C ASP A 50 2.76 -7.24 -11.34
N SER A 51 3.33 -6.87 -10.18
CA SER A 51 4.75 -6.55 -10.06
C SER A 51 5.59 -7.80 -9.79
N PRO A 52 6.65 -8.07 -10.58
CA PRO A 52 7.55 -9.17 -10.32
C PRO A 52 8.33 -8.96 -9.02
N ALA A 53 8.69 -10.06 -8.33
CA ALA A 53 9.39 -10.01 -7.05
C ALA A 53 10.77 -9.33 -7.12
N GLN A 54 11.40 -9.28 -8.31
CA GLN A 54 12.67 -8.57 -8.49
C GLN A 54 12.53 -7.05 -8.35
N ASN A 55 11.32 -6.50 -8.56
CA ASN A 55 11.04 -5.08 -8.39
C ASN A 55 10.77 -4.70 -6.93
N PHE A 56 10.81 -5.67 -6.01
CA PHE A 56 10.64 -5.40 -4.59
C PHE A 56 11.82 -4.59 -4.06
N GLN A 57 11.51 -3.41 -3.52
CA GLN A 57 12.50 -2.48 -3.00
C GLN A 57 12.07 -2.08 -1.58
N PRO A 58 12.69 -2.63 -0.51
CA PRO A 58 12.31 -2.37 0.88
C PRO A 58 12.22 -0.88 1.21
N ASP A 59 13.15 -0.07 0.70
CA ASP A 59 13.18 1.37 0.96
C ASP A 59 11.97 2.10 0.38
N ARG A 60 11.45 1.65 -0.78
CA ARG A 60 10.22 2.22 -1.36
C ARG A 60 9.00 1.87 -0.51
N ILE A 61 8.97 0.66 0.06
CA ILE A 61 7.91 0.25 0.99
C ILE A 61 7.95 1.13 2.24
N ASN A 62 9.13 1.35 2.82
CA ASN A 62 9.30 2.19 4.02
C ASN A 62 8.84 3.64 3.79
N ARG A 63 9.26 4.27 2.70
CA ARG A 63 8.79 5.62 2.32
C ARG A 63 7.27 5.69 2.16
N THR A 64 6.67 4.63 1.59
CA THR A 64 5.21 4.56 1.43
C THR A 64 4.52 4.40 2.79
N LEU A 65 5.09 3.62 3.71
CA LEU A 65 4.56 3.49 5.08
C LEU A 65 4.62 4.81 5.84
N GLU A 66 5.71 5.55 5.74
CA GLU A 66 5.87 6.89 6.33
C GLU A 66 4.82 7.86 5.76
N PHE A 67 4.64 7.88 4.44
CA PHE A 67 3.59 8.69 3.79
C PHE A 67 2.18 8.35 4.30
N LEU A 68 1.85 7.06 4.38
CA LEU A 68 0.53 6.61 4.86
C LEU A 68 0.32 6.92 6.35
N ASP A 69 1.37 6.84 7.16
CA ASP A 69 1.32 7.21 8.57
C ASP A 69 1.08 8.73 8.74
N GLY A 70 1.77 9.56 7.95
CA GLY A 70 1.49 11.01 7.89
C GLY A 70 0.06 11.33 7.49
N ALA A 71 -0.46 10.64 6.46
CA ALA A 71 -1.84 10.78 6.00
C ALA A 71 -2.89 10.33 7.02
N ALA A 72 -2.53 9.42 7.94
CA ALA A 72 -3.39 8.95 9.02
C ALA A 72 -3.42 9.92 10.22
N LYS A 73 -2.27 10.53 10.54
CA LYS A 73 -2.10 11.36 11.74
C LYS A 73 -2.72 12.75 11.62
N SER A 74 -2.73 13.34 10.44
CA SER A 74 -3.21 14.71 10.24
C SER A 74 -4.03 14.87 8.96
N LYS A 75 -4.86 15.92 8.89
CA LYS A 75 -5.51 16.35 7.63
C LYS A 75 -4.57 17.22 6.78
N GLY A 76 -3.27 16.89 6.79
CA GLY A 76 -2.21 17.60 6.10
C GLY A 76 -2.15 17.31 4.60
N ILE A 77 -0.98 17.57 3.99
CA ILE A 77 -0.79 17.39 2.56
C ILE A 77 -0.87 15.91 2.19
N GLU A 78 -0.25 15.00 2.93
CA GLU A 78 -0.31 13.57 2.61
C GLU A 78 -1.76 13.05 2.62
N HIS A 79 -2.57 13.51 3.56
CA HIS A 79 -4.00 13.16 3.61
C HIS A 79 -4.76 13.66 2.38
N LYS A 80 -4.53 14.92 1.97
CA LYS A 80 -5.17 15.49 0.76
C LYS A 80 -4.74 14.76 -0.51
N VAL A 81 -3.44 14.47 -0.63
CA VAL A 81 -2.89 13.70 -1.76
C VAL A 81 -3.49 12.30 -1.80
N LEU A 82 -3.49 11.57 -0.68
CA LEU A 82 -4.06 10.23 -0.60
C LEU A 82 -5.55 10.24 -0.93
N LYS A 83 -6.32 11.19 -0.38
CA LYS A 83 -7.76 11.32 -0.66
C LYS A 83 -8.03 11.51 -2.15
N ASN A 84 -7.30 12.42 -2.79
CA ASN A 84 -7.47 12.68 -4.23
C ASN A 84 -7.05 11.48 -5.07
N LEU A 85 -5.95 10.81 -4.71
CA LEU A 85 -5.48 9.60 -5.38
C LEU A 85 -6.54 8.50 -5.34
N VAL A 86 -7.08 8.22 -4.15
CA VAL A 86 -8.14 7.22 -3.96
C VAL A 86 -9.42 7.60 -4.70
N PHE A 87 -9.76 8.88 -4.76
CA PHE A 87 -10.90 9.37 -5.54
C PHE A 87 -10.71 9.08 -7.04
N VAL A 88 -9.53 9.40 -7.61
CA VAL A 88 -9.22 9.11 -9.02
C VAL A 88 -9.27 7.60 -9.31
N TRP A 89 -8.71 6.78 -8.43
CA TRP A 89 -8.78 5.32 -8.56
C TRP A 89 -10.21 4.79 -8.54
N TRP A 90 -11.04 5.36 -7.66
CA TRP A 90 -12.45 5.00 -7.60
C TRP A 90 -13.19 5.37 -8.90
N GLU A 91 -13.00 6.58 -9.42
CA GLU A 91 -13.58 6.99 -10.70
C GLU A 91 -13.14 6.07 -11.85
N LYS A 92 -11.85 5.76 -11.96
CA LYS A 92 -11.31 4.83 -12.96
C LYS A 92 -11.94 3.44 -12.85
N SER A 93 -12.12 2.94 -11.63
CA SER A 93 -12.75 1.63 -11.40
C SER A 93 -14.20 1.57 -11.88
N LYS A 94 -14.94 2.69 -11.82
CA LYS A 94 -16.31 2.80 -12.35
C LYS A 94 -16.34 2.84 -13.88
N LEU A 95 -15.29 3.38 -14.50
CA LEU A 95 -15.10 3.39 -15.96
C LEU A 95 -14.58 2.05 -16.53
N GLY A 96 -14.53 0.99 -15.73
CA GLY A 96 -14.00 -0.31 -16.13
C GLY A 96 -12.46 -0.39 -16.15
N GLN A 97 -11.77 0.70 -15.85
CA GLN A 97 -10.32 0.78 -15.74
C GLN A 97 -9.90 0.37 -14.33
N ARG A 98 -10.10 -0.91 -14.00
CA ARG A 98 -9.59 -1.48 -12.76
C ARG A 98 -8.06 -1.61 -12.84
N PRO A 99 -7.35 -1.35 -11.73
CA PRO A 99 -5.91 -1.53 -11.67
C PRO A 99 -5.52 -2.99 -11.91
#